data_AF-A0A8T4URG5-F1
#
_entry.id   AF-A0A8T4URG5-F1
#
_cell.length_a   1.000
_cell.length_b   1.000
_cell.length_c   1.000
_cell.angle_alpha   90.00
_cell.angle_beta   90.00
_cell.angle_gamma   90.00
#
_symmetry.space_group_name_H-M   'P 1'
#
loop_
_entity.id
_entity.type
_entity.pdbx_description
1 polymer ?
#
loop_
_entity_poly.entity_id
_entity_poly.type
_entity_poly.pdbx_seq_one_letter_code
_entity_poly.pdbx_strand_id
1 'polypeptide(L)' 'MDKNENGNASEEDLVGIVGDDAIVALYYGGYEIEVKDPGKFPWARVFEWLLEYGYGIYIVKREERLRILAKQSW' A
#
# COMPACT_ATOMS: atom_id res chain seq x y z
N MET A 1 22.76 -5.53 4.50
CA MET A 1 21.62 -4.88 3.82
C MET A 1 21.44 -3.56 4.52
N ASP A 2 21.97 -2.50 3.93
CA ASP A 2 21.96 -1.18 4.53
C ASP A 2 20.52 -0.67 4.60
N LYS A 3 20.05 -0.46 5.82
CA LYS A 3 18.85 0.31 6.09
C LYS A 3 19.26 1.77 5.93
N ASN A 4 18.70 2.44 4.93
CA ASN A 4 18.86 3.87 4.74
C ASN A 4 18.51 4.56 6.06
N GLU A 5 19.33 5.51 6.51
CA GLU A 5 19.44 5.98 7.90
C GLU A 5 18.22 6.77 8.44
N ASN A 6 17.07 6.70 7.77
CA ASN A 6 15.76 7.11 8.27
C ASN A 6 14.75 6.04 7.81
N GLY A 7 14.12 5.31 8.73
CA GLY A 7 13.17 4.21 8.44
C GLY A 7 11.85 4.64 7.80
N ASN A 8 11.90 5.41 6.71
CA ASN A 8 10.76 5.92 5.98
C ASN A 8 10.37 4.96 4.84
N ALA A 9 9.11 4.55 4.84
CA ALA A 9 8.51 3.76 3.77
C ALA A 9 8.48 4.57 2.47
N SER A 10 9.05 4.06 1.38
CA SER A 10 9.03 4.75 0.08
C SER A 10 7.86 4.27 -0.80
N GLU A 11 7.32 5.18 -1.62
CA GLU A 11 6.31 4.85 -2.63
C GLU A 11 6.86 3.82 -3.64
N GLU A 12 8.14 3.92 -3.99
CA GLU A 12 8.81 3.02 -4.93
C GLU A 12 8.82 1.57 -4.44
N ASP A 13 9.05 1.34 -3.15
CA ASP A 13 8.99 0.00 -2.56
C ASP A 13 7.57 -0.58 -2.66
N LEU A 14 6.57 0.22 -2.31
CA LEU A 14 5.17 -0.21 -2.35
C LEU A 14 4.71 -0.49 -3.78
N VAL A 15 5.10 0.35 -4.74
CA VAL A 15 4.87 0.13 -6.18
C VAL A 15 5.54 -1.17 -6.65
N GLY A 16 6.78 -1.43 -6.23
CA GLY A 16 7.48 -2.68 -6.54
C GLY A 16 6.80 -3.92 -5.97
N ILE A 17 6.17 -3.81 -4.80
CA ILE A 17 5.41 -4.90 -4.19
C ILE A 17 4.11 -5.17 -4.94
N VAL A 18 3.34 -4.13 -5.27
CA VAL A 18 2.02 -4.32 -5.91
C VAL A 18 2.10 -4.66 -7.39
N GLY A 19 3.19 -4.27 -8.07
CA GLY A 19 3.38 -4.50 -9.50
C GLY A 19 2.24 -3.97 -10.37
N ASP A 20 1.90 -4.70 -11.43
CA ASP A 20 0.85 -4.31 -12.38
C ASP A 20 -0.58 -4.54 -11.85
N ASP A 21 -0.73 -5.28 -10.75
CA ASP A 21 -2.02 -5.71 -10.19
C ASP A 21 -2.76 -4.58 -9.46
N ALA A 22 -2.13 -3.40 -9.30
CA ALA A 22 -2.75 -2.22 -8.70
C ALA A 22 -2.25 -0.88 -9.27
N ILE A 23 -2.84 0.20 -8.78
CA ILE A 23 -2.37 1.58 -8.94
C ILE A 23 -2.14 2.14 -7.54
N VAL A 24 -0.95 2.67 -7.28
CA VAL A 24 -0.64 3.37 -6.03
C VAL A 24 -0.71 4.86 -6.29
N ALA A 25 -1.35 5.59 -5.39
CA ALA A 25 -1.38 7.05 -5.39
C ALA A 25 -1.14 7.57 -3.97
N LEU A 26 -0.44 8.70 -3.85
CA LEU A 26 -0.32 9.42 -2.59
C LEU A 26 -1.65 10.09 -2.23
N TYR A 27 -2.15 9.83 -1.03
CA TYR A 27 -3.42 10.36 -0.54
C TYR A 27 -3.28 10.89 0.89
N TYR A 28 -3.33 12.22 1.07
CA TYR A 28 -3.30 12.92 2.37
C TYR A 28 -2.28 12.36 3.40
N GLY A 29 -1.02 12.19 2.99
CA GLY A 29 0.05 11.69 3.88
C GLY A 29 0.08 10.17 4.06
N GLY A 30 -0.55 9.44 3.16
CA GLY A 30 -0.49 7.99 3.06
C GLY A 30 -0.71 7.52 1.63
N TYR A 31 -1.27 6.33 1.46
CA TYR A 31 -1.45 5.68 0.16
C TYR A 31 -2.90 5.32 -0.09
N GLU A 32 -3.34 5.51 -1.33
CA GLU A 32 -4.52 4.87 -1.90
C GLU A 32 -4.04 3.84 -2.93
N ILE A 33 -4.38 2.58 -2.71
CA ILE A 33 -4.03 1.47 -3.60
C ILE A 33 -5.33 0.96 -4.23
N GLU A 34 -5.49 1.17 -5.53
CA GLU A 34 -6.61 0.63 -6.30
C GLU A 34 -6.25 -0.75 -6.86
N VAL A 35 -6.96 -1.79 -6.45
CA VAL A 35 -6.71 -3.17 -6.86
C VAL A 35 -7.39 -3.45 -8.20
N LYS A 36 -6.61 -3.80 -9.23
CA LYS A 36 -7.11 -4.14 -10.58
C LYS A 36 -7.55 -5.59 -10.68
N ASP A 37 -6.75 -6.52 -10.16
CA ASP A 37 -7.02 -7.96 -10.16
C ASP A 37 -6.91 -8.53 -8.73
N PRO A 38 -8.04 -8.65 -8.00
CA PRO A 38 -8.05 -9.18 -6.64
C PRO A 38 -7.50 -10.61 -6.50
N GLY A 39 -7.53 -11.41 -7.57
CA GLY A 39 -7.07 -12.80 -7.55
C GLY A 39 -5.55 -12.94 -7.62
N LYS A 40 -4.86 -11.92 -8.14
CA LYS A 40 -3.39 -11.90 -8.27
C LYS A 40 -2.71 -10.94 -7.31
N PHE A 41 -3.45 -9.93 -6.85
CA PHE A 41 -2.93 -8.90 -5.97
C PHE A 41 -2.21 -9.51 -4.74
N PRO A 42 -0.99 -9.05 -4.41
CA PRO A 42 -0.16 -9.64 -3.36
C PRO A 42 -0.58 -9.18 -1.95
N TRP A 43 -1.81 -9.52 -1.55
CA TRP A 43 -2.47 -9.07 -0.31
C TRP A 43 -1.57 -9.14 0.92
N ALA A 44 -0.98 -10.32 1.20
CA ALA A 44 -0.19 -10.55 2.39
C ALA A 44 1.03 -9.61 2.46
N ARG A 45 1.82 -9.54 1.38
CA ARG A 45 3.01 -8.68 1.31
C ARG A 45 2.67 -7.21 1.46
N VAL A 46 1.59 -6.75 0.82
CA VAL A 46 1.15 -5.36 0.90
C VAL A 46 0.73 -5.02 2.33
N PHE A 47 -0.06 -5.87 2.98
CA PHE A 47 -0.47 -5.63 4.37
C PHE A 47 0.69 -5.72 5.34
N GLU A 48 1.60 -6.69 5.19
CA GLU A 48 2.82 -6.80 5.99
C GLU A 48 3.64 -5.52 5.91
N TRP A 49 3.91 -5.03 4.70
CA TRP A 49 4.65 -3.79 4.50
C TRP A 49 3.92 -2.59 5.13
N LEU A 50 2.63 -2.41 4.84
CA LEU A 50 1.87 -1.28 5.39
C LEU A 50 1.87 -1.29 6.93
N LEU A 51 1.71 -2.45 7.56
CA LEU A 51 1.72 -2.58 9.01
C LEU A 51 3.13 -2.40 9.61
N GLU A 52 4.17 -2.91 8.96
CA GLU A 52 5.57 -2.74 9.38
C GLU A 52 5.96 -1.25 9.46
N TYR A 53 5.43 -0.44 8.56
CA TYR A 53 5.65 1.01 8.54
C TYR A 53 4.57 1.83 9.28
N GLY A 54 3.72 1.19 10.10
CA GLY A 54 2.79 1.88 10.99
C GLY A 54 1.57 2.51 10.31
N TYR A 55 1.24 2.09 9.09
CA TYR A 55 0.01 2.53 8.43
C TYR A 55 -1.21 1.80 8.99
N GLY A 56 -2.23 2.56 9.36
CA GLY A 56 -3.58 2.03 9.56
C GLY A 56 -4.22 1.74 8.21
N ILE A 57 -4.87 0.58 8.09
CA ILE A 57 -5.44 0.07 6.85
C ILE A 57 -6.96 0.15 6.90
N TYR A 58 -7.57 0.74 5.87
CA TYR A 58 -9.01 0.74 5.66
C TYR A 58 -9.34 0.31 4.24
N ILE A 59 -10.20 -0.71 4.09
CA ILE A 59 -10.53 -1.27 2.77
C ILE A 59 -11.95 -0.86 2.41
N VAL A 60 -12.12 -0.32 1.22
CA VAL A 60 -13.42 0.09 0.68
C VAL A 60 -13.65 -0.48 -0.70
N LYS A 61 -14.92 -0.63 -1.08
CA LYS A 61 -15.32 -0.89 -2.46
C LYS A 61 -15.87 0.41 -3.07
N ARG A 62 -15.32 0.86 -4.19
CA ARG A 62 -15.79 2.02 -4.97
C ARG A 62 -15.79 1.67 -6.45
N GLU A 63 -16.86 1.97 -7.16
CA GLU A 63 -16.96 1.74 -8.61
C GLU A 63 -16.57 0.31 -9.01
N GLU A 64 -17.06 -0.68 -8.26
CA GLU A 64 -16.75 -2.11 -8.41
C GLU A 64 -15.28 -2.52 -8.14
N ARG A 65 -14.40 -1.60 -7.77
CA ARG A 65 -13.00 -1.90 -7.42
C ARG A 65 -12.76 -1.85 -5.92
N LEU A 66 -11.85 -2.72 -5.46
CA LEU A 66 -11.34 -2.66 -4.09
C LEU A 66 -10.27 -1.58 -4.01
N ARG A 67 -10.34 -0.76 -2.97
CA ARG A 67 -9.31 0.22 -2.65
C ARG A 67 -8.83 0.04 -1.23
N ILE A 68 -7.51 0.07 -1.06
CA ILE A 68 -6.85 0.06 0.23
C ILE A 68 -6.42 1.49 0.52
N LEU A 69 -6.98 2.07 1.58
CA LEU A 69 -6.57 3.36 2.09
C LEU A 69 -5.64 3.11 3.28
N ALA A 70 -4.41 3.57 3.15
CA ALA A 70 -3.39 3.48 4.16
C ALA A 70 -3.04 4.87 4.65
N LYS A 71 -3.12 5.11 5.96
CA LYS A 71 -2.74 6.39 6.56
C LYS A 71 -1.85 6.12 7.76
N GLN A 72 -0.77 6.89 7.93
CA GLN A 72 0.03 6.80 9.16
C GLN A 72 -0.89 7.00 10.36
N SER A 73 -0.95 5.97 11.21
CA SER A 73 -1.59 6.09 12.51
C SER A 73 -0.55 6.70 13.44
N TRP A 74 -0.95 7.74 14.18
CA TRP A 74 -0.12 8.45 15.14
C TRP A 74 0.54 7.52 16.16
#